data_AF-A0A2K6ETD5-F1
#
_entry.id   AF-A0A2K6ETD5-F1
#
_cell.length_a   1.000
_cell.length_b   1.000
_cell.length_c   1.000
_cell.angle_alpha   90.00
_cell.angle_beta   90.00
_cell.angle_gamma   90.00
#
_symmetry.space_group_name_H-M   'P 1'
#
loop_
_entity.id
_entity.type
_entity.pdbx_description
1 polymer ?
#
loop_
_entity_poly.entity_id
_entity_poly.type
_entity_poly.pdbx_seq_one_letter_code
_entity_poly.pdbx_strand_id
1 'polypeptide(L)'
;MAGPRLWFSLLLAAAFAEPATALWPWPQYIQTSDRRYVLYPNNFQFQYHVSSAAQPGCSVLDEAFQRYRDLLFGSGSWPRPNLTGKRHTLEKNILVVSVVTSGWNQFPTLESVENYTLTINDDECLLLSETVWGALRGLETFSQLVWKSAEGTFFINKTEIEDFPRFPHRGLLLDTSRHYLPLSSILDTLGSYNPVTHIYTAQDVKEVIEYARLRGIRVLAEFDTPGHTLSWGPGKNNVWDIQAFMKKKGFGEDFKQLESYYIQTLLNIVSSYGKGYVVWQEVFDNKVKVRPDTIIQVWREEVPVSYMKELELITESGFRALLSAPWYLNRISYGPDWKEFYLVEPLDFEGAPQQKALVIGGEACMWGEYVDGTNLVPRLWPRGGAVAERLWSDKLIADLKFAHKRLSRFRCELLRRGVQAQPLNVGYCEQEFEQT
;
A
#
# COMPACT_ATOMS: atom_id res chain seq x y z
N MET A 1 45.51 -16.74 -6.30
CA MET A 1 45.22 -15.29 -6.34
C MET A 1 44.30 -15.03 -7.53
N ALA A 2 43.04 -14.65 -7.27
CA ALA A 2 42.11 -14.12 -8.26
C ALA A 2 41.20 -13.13 -7.53
N GLY A 3 41.08 -11.89 -8.02
CA GLY A 3 40.43 -10.79 -7.29
C GLY A 3 38.94 -10.61 -7.65
N PRO A 4 38.10 -10.15 -6.71
CA PRO A 4 36.67 -9.94 -6.97
C PRO A 4 36.43 -8.72 -7.87
N ARG A 5 35.89 -8.95 -9.07
CA ARG A 5 35.46 -7.89 -10.02
C ARG A 5 33.94 -7.82 -10.25
N LEU A 6 33.15 -8.52 -9.44
CA LEU A 6 31.70 -8.67 -9.61
C LEU A 6 30.82 -7.70 -8.79
N TRP A 7 31.41 -6.88 -7.91
CA TRP A 7 30.67 -6.12 -6.89
C TRP A 7 30.54 -4.61 -7.15
N PHE A 8 31.03 -4.10 -8.29
CA PHE A 8 30.97 -2.67 -8.64
C PHE A 8 29.89 -2.30 -9.68
N SER A 9 29.13 -3.28 -10.18
CA SER A 9 28.17 -3.09 -11.28
C SER A 9 26.86 -2.40 -10.86
N LEU A 10 26.43 -2.56 -9.60
CA LEU A 10 25.09 -2.18 -9.13
C LEU A 10 24.87 -0.67 -8.97
N LEU A 11 25.92 0.12 -8.72
CA LEU A 11 25.79 1.57 -8.47
C LEU A 11 25.89 2.44 -9.73
N LEU A 12 26.36 1.89 -10.86
CA LEU A 12 26.57 2.66 -12.10
C LEU A 12 25.37 2.66 -13.05
N ALA A 13 24.42 1.74 -12.88
CA ALA A 13 23.18 1.70 -13.68
C ALA A 13 22.26 2.92 -13.42
N ALA A 14 22.32 3.51 -12.23
CA ALA A 14 21.44 4.63 -11.83
C ALA A 14 21.77 5.99 -12.50
N ALA A 15 22.87 6.07 -13.26
CA ALA A 15 23.38 7.34 -13.81
C ALA A 15 22.87 7.66 -15.23
N PHE A 16 22.46 6.65 -16.02
CA PHE A 16 22.19 6.81 -17.47
C PHE A 16 20.91 6.09 -17.90
N ALA A 17 19.76 6.63 -17.48
CA ALA A 17 18.45 6.41 -18.08
C ALA A 17 17.46 7.46 -17.50
N GLU A 18 17.32 8.62 -18.12
CA GLU A 18 16.44 9.68 -17.58
C GLU A 18 14.94 9.28 -17.45
N PRO A 19 14.34 8.47 -18.34
CA PRO A 19 12.91 8.15 -18.25
C PRO A 19 12.50 7.28 -17.06
N ALA A 20 13.28 6.26 -16.68
CA ALA A 20 12.93 5.30 -15.64
C ALA A 20 12.99 5.86 -14.20
N THR A 21 12.95 7.18 -14.04
CA THR A 21 13.23 7.89 -12.78
C THR A 21 11.99 8.47 -12.10
N ALA A 22 10.79 7.99 -12.47
CA ALA A 22 9.53 8.28 -11.77
C ALA A 22 9.00 7.08 -10.96
N LEU A 23 9.56 5.88 -11.14
CA LEU A 23 9.09 4.64 -10.51
C LEU A 23 9.00 4.75 -8.99
N TRP A 24 7.81 4.44 -8.45
CA TRP A 24 7.51 4.41 -7.03
C TRP A 24 6.38 3.40 -6.71
N PRO A 25 6.61 2.37 -5.89
CA PRO A 25 7.90 1.93 -5.32
C PRO A 25 8.97 1.57 -6.36
N TRP A 26 10.22 1.39 -5.91
CA TRP A 26 11.30 0.85 -6.74
C TRP A 26 11.22 -0.69 -6.82
N PRO A 27 11.28 -1.29 -8.02
CA PRO A 27 11.26 -2.76 -8.17
C PRO A 27 12.43 -3.48 -7.51
N GLN A 28 12.26 -4.75 -7.16
CA GLN A 28 13.34 -5.62 -6.66
C GLN A 28 14.49 -5.74 -7.68
N TYR A 29 14.16 -6.01 -8.94
CA TYR A 29 15.09 -6.02 -10.05
C TYR A 29 14.57 -5.19 -11.22
N ILE A 30 15.45 -4.38 -11.80
CA ILE A 30 15.18 -3.61 -13.02
C ILE A 30 16.46 -3.45 -13.85
N GLN A 31 16.36 -3.74 -15.15
CA GLN A 31 17.36 -3.39 -16.16
C GLN A 31 16.68 -2.59 -17.28
N THR A 32 17.12 -1.36 -17.53
CA THR A 32 16.56 -0.49 -18.59
C THR A 32 17.63 -0.01 -19.57
N SER A 33 17.21 0.61 -20.67
CA SER A 33 18.08 1.02 -21.78
C SER A 33 17.50 2.23 -22.53
N ASP A 34 18.35 3.04 -23.16
CA ASP A 34 17.96 4.20 -23.99
C ASP A 34 17.26 3.83 -25.31
N ARG A 35 17.08 2.54 -25.60
CA ARG A 35 16.26 2.09 -26.74
C ARG A 35 14.78 2.34 -26.41
N ARG A 36 14.10 3.10 -27.28
CA ARG A 36 12.71 3.56 -27.08
C ARG A 36 11.76 2.98 -28.12
N TYR A 37 10.52 2.74 -27.69
CA TYR A 37 9.39 2.36 -28.53
C TYR A 37 8.32 3.45 -28.48
N VAL A 38 7.68 3.72 -29.61
CA VAL A 38 6.54 4.65 -29.70
C VAL A 38 5.26 3.96 -29.24
N LEU A 39 4.41 4.68 -28.50
CA LEU A 39 3.05 4.28 -28.17
C LEU A 39 2.05 5.22 -28.86
N TYR A 40 0.99 4.66 -29.44
CA TYR A 40 -0.07 5.42 -30.09
C TYR A 40 -1.36 5.32 -29.26
N PRO A 41 -1.75 6.36 -28.50
CA PRO A 41 -2.88 6.32 -27.56
C PRO A 41 -4.20 5.79 -28.15
N ASN A 42 -4.51 6.14 -29.41
CA ASN A 42 -5.75 5.73 -30.09
C ASN A 42 -5.75 4.24 -30.50
N ASN A 43 -4.58 3.59 -30.50
CA ASN A 43 -4.37 2.22 -30.98
C ASN A 43 -3.81 1.28 -29.89
N PHE A 44 -3.41 1.80 -28.73
CA PHE A 44 -2.87 1.01 -27.64
C PHE A 44 -3.94 0.15 -26.95
N GLN A 45 -3.63 -1.11 -26.69
CA GLN A 45 -4.54 -2.07 -26.06
C GLN A 45 -3.81 -2.98 -25.07
N PHE A 46 -4.51 -3.36 -24.00
CA PHE A 46 -4.14 -4.49 -23.16
C PHE A 46 -4.81 -5.75 -23.73
N GLN A 47 -4.12 -6.88 -23.75
CA GLN A 47 -4.65 -8.15 -24.25
C GLN A 47 -4.25 -9.32 -23.32
N TYR A 48 -5.15 -10.29 -23.16
CA TYR A 48 -4.81 -11.54 -22.49
C TYR A 48 -3.91 -12.40 -23.37
N HIS A 49 -2.90 -13.04 -22.78
CA HIS A 49 -2.14 -14.08 -23.47
C HIS A 49 -3.03 -15.32 -23.70
N VAL A 50 -2.83 -16.03 -24.82
CA VAL A 50 -3.66 -17.19 -25.21
C VAL A 50 -3.57 -18.37 -24.24
N SER A 51 -2.53 -18.43 -23.40
CA SER A 51 -2.34 -19.45 -22.36
C SER A 51 -2.60 -18.92 -20.93
N SER A 52 -3.12 -17.70 -20.78
CA SER A 52 -3.39 -17.11 -19.47
C SER A 52 -4.58 -17.78 -18.78
N ALA A 53 -4.48 -18.04 -17.47
CA ALA A 53 -5.58 -18.53 -16.65
C ALA A 53 -6.66 -17.47 -16.39
N ALA A 54 -6.32 -16.18 -16.55
CA ALA A 54 -7.27 -15.09 -16.67
C ALA A 54 -7.54 -14.77 -18.16
N GLN A 55 -8.80 -14.59 -18.51
CA GLN A 55 -9.33 -14.36 -19.86
C GLN A 55 -10.51 -13.35 -19.78
N PRO A 56 -11.05 -12.83 -20.90
CA PRO A 56 -12.17 -11.89 -20.87
C PRO A 56 -13.37 -12.39 -20.04
N GLY A 57 -13.93 -11.51 -19.20
CA GLY A 57 -14.82 -11.86 -18.09
C GLY A 57 -14.12 -11.87 -16.73
N CYS A 58 -12.80 -11.72 -16.69
CA CYS A 58 -12.00 -11.52 -15.48
C CYS A 58 -12.21 -10.09 -14.96
N SER A 59 -13.22 -9.88 -14.11
CA SER A 59 -13.62 -8.54 -13.62
C SER A 59 -12.47 -7.70 -13.07
N VAL A 60 -11.48 -8.31 -12.41
CA VAL A 60 -10.31 -7.61 -11.85
C VAL A 60 -9.40 -7.04 -12.94
N LEU A 61 -9.22 -7.73 -14.07
CA LEU A 61 -8.33 -7.29 -15.14
C LEU A 61 -9.05 -6.49 -16.23
N ASP A 62 -10.31 -6.83 -16.56
CA ASP A 62 -11.09 -6.06 -17.53
C ASP A 62 -11.26 -4.60 -17.04
N GLU A 63 -11.64 -4.40 -15.77
CA GLU A 63 -11.70 -3.09 -15.10
C GLU A 63 -10.33 -2.42 -14.95
N ALA A 64 -9.25 -3.20 -14.79
CA ALA A 64 -7.90 -2.64 -14.71
C ALA A 64 -7.39 -2.17 -16.07
N PHE A 65 -7.66 -2.90 -17.15
CA PHE A 65 -7.26 -2.54 -18.51
C PHE A 65 -7.94 -1.25 -18.98
N GLN A 66 -9.23 -1.08 -18.69
CA GLN A 66 -9.91 0.20 -18.93
C GLN A 66 -9.30 1.32 -18.07
N ARG A 67 -9.24 1.13 -16.74
CA ARG A 67 -8.71 2.13 -15.81
C ARG A 67 -7.29 2.58 -16.16
N TYR A 68 -6.37 1.66 -16.50
CA TYR A 68 -5.00 2.01 -16.86
C TYR A 68 -4.87 2.62 -18.25
N ARG A 69 -5.77 2.30 -19.19
CA ARG A 69 -5.85 3.00 -20.48
C ARG A 69 -6.24 4.46 -20.28
N ASP A 70 -7.26 4.71 -19.45
CA ASP A 70 -7.74 6.04 -19.12
C ASP A 70 -6.70 6.82 -18.28
N LEU A 71 -5.98 6.16 -17.38
CA LEU A 71 -4.86 6.76 -16.62
C LEU A 71 -3.71 7.23 -17.52
N LEU A 72 -3.35 6.41 -18.52
CA LEU A 72 -2.23 6.68 -19.44
C LEU A 72 -2.53 7.77 -20.45
N PHE A 73 -3.76 7.80 -20.98
CA PHE A 73 -4.10 8.56 -22.19
C PHE A 73 -5.31 9.49 -22.03
N GLY A 74 -6.11 9.35 -20.98
CA GLY A 74 -7.38 10.06 -20.81
C GLY A 74 -8.40 9.73 -21.90
N SER A 75 -9.51 10.47 -21.89
CA SER A 75 -10.63 10.34 -22.83
C SER A 75 -10.46 11.12 -24.15
N GLY A 76 -9.33 11.80 -24.34
CA GLY A 76 -9.07 12.68 -25.49
C GLY A 76 -8.62 11.95 -26.76
N SER A 77 -8.91 12.54 -27.93
CA SER A 77 -8.41 12.07 -29.22
C SER A 77 -7.00 12.62 -29.49
N TRP A 78 -6.00 11.73 -29.56
CA TRP A 78 -4.62 12.15 -29.73
C TRP A 78 -4.25 12.34 -31.21
N PRO A 79 -3.58 13.44 -31.59
CA PRO A 79 -3.03 13.58 -32.94
C PRO A 79 -1.91 12.55 -33.16
N ARG A 80 -1.70 12.12 -34.41
CA ARG A 80 -0.56 11.26 -34.73
C ARG A 80 0.75 12.05 -34.58
N PRO A 81 1.80 11.49 -33.94
CA PRO A 81 3.07 12.18 -33.76
C PRO A 81 3.72 12.47 -35.11
N ASN A 82 4.16 13.71 -35.32
CA ASN A 82 4.73 14.15 -36.60
C ASN A 82 6.22 13.78 -36.69
N LEU A 83 6.49 12.49 -36.85
CA LEU A 83 7.83 11.88 -36.81
C LEU A 83 8.66 12.28 -38.05
N THR A 84 9.50 13.29 -37.89
CA THR A 84 10.31 13.90 -38.96
C THR A 84 11.55 13.07 -39.36
N GLY A 85 11.34 11.85 -39.85
CA GLY A 85 12.41 11.06 -40.47
C GLY A 85 12.01 9.68 -40.98
N LYS A 86 12.58 9.25 -42.11
CA LYS A 86 12.42 7.90 -42.67
C LYS A 86 13.22 6.82 -41.91
N ARG A 87 13.07 6.75 -40.58
CA ARG A 87 13.51 5.60 -39.78
C ARG A 87 12.28 4.77 -39.42
N HIS A 88 12.40 3.45 -39.46
CA HIS A 88 11.40 2.58 -38.87
C HIS A 88 11.32 2.88 -37.36
N THR A 89 10.22 3.48 -36.92
CA THR A 89 9.87 3.53 -35.50
C THR A 89 9.48 2.13 -35.05
N LEU A 90 10.08 1.69 -33.95
CA LEU A 90 9.65 0.49 -33.24
C LEU A 90 8.48 0.89 -32.34
N GLU A 91 7.41 0.11 -32.34
CA GLU A 91 6.14 0.49 -31.73
C GLU A 91 5.63 -0.64 -30.83
N LYS A 92 5.05 -0.32 -29.66
CA LYS A 92 4.54 -1.32 -28.71
C LYS A 92 3.09 -1.03 -28.33
N ASN A 93 2.22 -1.04 -29.35
CA ASN A 93 0.78 -0.75 -29.21
C ASN A 93 -0.04 -1.86 -28.53
N ILE A 94 0.60 -2.90 -27.98
CA ILE A 94 -0.04 -3.96 -27.21
C ILE A 94 0.83 -4.24 -25.97
N LEU A 95 0.22 -4.26 -24.79
CA LEU A 95 0.76 -4.98 -23.63
C LEU A 95 -0.02 -6.30 -23.49
N VAL A 96 0.69 -7.41 -23.61
CA VAL A 96 0.13 -8.75 -23.40
C VAL A 96 0.25 -9.09 -21.91
N VAL A 97 -0.81 -9.62 -21.31
CA VAL A 97 -0.89 -9.94 -19.88
C VAL A 97 -1.20 -11.42 -19.70
N SER A 98 -0.37 -12.12 -18.92
CA SER A 98 -0.51 -13.55 -18.65
C SER A 98 -0.51 -13.81 -17.14
N VAL A 99 -1.55 -14.48 -16.65
CA VAL A 99 -1.64 -14.94 -15.25
C VAL A 99 -1.52 -16.46 -15.22
N VAL A 100 -0.67 -17.00 -14.35
CA VAL A 100 -0.44 -18.46 -14.22
C VAL A 100 -1.63 -19.15 -13.54
N THR A 101 -2.17 -18.58 -12.46
CA THR A 101 -3.21 -19.22 -11.64
C THR A 101 -4.62 -18.64 -11.85
N SER A 102 -5.63 -19.50 -11.73
CA SER A 102 -7.04 -19.09 -11.65
C SER A 102 -7.40 -18.64 -10.23
N GLY A 103 -8.39 -17.75 -10.09
CA GLY A 103 -8.85 -17.25 -8.78
C GLY A 103 -9.24 -15.77 -8.74
N TRP A 104 -9.31 -15.10 -9.88
CA TRP A 104 -9.61 -13.67 -10.01
C TRP A 104 -10.98 -13.22 -9.45
N ASN A 105 -11.88 -14.16 -9.16
CA ASN A 105 -13.17 -13.93 -8.53
C ASN A 105 -13.12 -14.00 -6.99
N GLN A 106 -11.96 -14.30 -6.39
CA GLN A 106 -11.77 -14.36 -4.95
C GLN A 106 -11.37 -12.99 -4.36
N PHE A 107 -11.29 -12.92 -3.03
CA PHE A 107 -10.71 -11.79 -2.31
C PHE A 107 -9.21 -12.01 -2.07
N PRO A 108 -8.39 -10.94 -2.06
CA PRO A 108 -6.98 -11.05 -1.68
C PRO A 108 -6.83 -11.46 -0.21
N THR A 109 -5.79 -12.24 0.07
CA THR A 109 -5.41 -12.79 1.39
C THR A 109 -4.04 -12.27 1.81
N LEU A 110 -3.55 -12.63 3.01
CA LEU A 110 -2.17 -12.31 3.41
C LEU A 110 -1.15 -13.17 2.63
N GLU A 111 -1.58 -14.35 2.20
CA GLU A 111 -0.83 -15.36 1.47
C GLU A 111 -0.93 -15.20 -0.06
N SER A 112 -1.55 -14.11 -0.54
CA SER A 112 -1.73 -13.84 -1.96
C SER A 112 -0.41 -13.41 -2.62
N VAL A 113 0.04 -14.18 -3.61
CA VAL A 113 1.33 -13.93 -4.28
C VAL A 113 1.21 -12.78 -5.28
N GLU A 114 1.95 -11.70 -5.02
CA GLU A 114 1.92 -10.44 -5.80
C GLU A 114 3.14 -10.25 -6.71
N ASN A 115 3.88 -11.31 -7.03
CA ASN A 115 5.04 -11.22 -7.93
C ASN A 115 4.61 -10.99 -9.39
N TYR A 116 5.49 -10.33 -10.15
CA TYR A 116 5.35 -10.20 -11.60
C TYR A 116 6.71 -10.01 -12.28
N THR A 117 6.75 -10.29 -13.59
CA THR A 117 7.81 -9.82 -14.49
C THR A 117 7.20 -8.93 -15.57
N LEU A 118 7.93 -7.89 -15.98
CA LEU A 118 7.52 -6.98 -17.04
C LEU A 118 8.66 -6.84 -18.05
N THR A 119 8.45 -7.44 -19.22
CA THR A 119 9.44 -7.60 -20.30
C THR A 119 9.04 -6.74 -21.50
N ILE A 120 9.83 -5.69 -21.76
CA ILE A 120 9.61 -4.76 -22.88
C ILE A 120 10.88 -4.77 -23.73
N ASN A 121 10.90 -5.58 -24.80
CA ASN A 121 12.06 -5.73 -25.67
C ASN A 121 11.68 -5.51 -27.15
N ASP A 122 12.46 -6.00 -28.11
CA ASP A 122 12.16 -5.77 -29.52
C ASP A 122 10.98 -6.63 -30.01
N ASP A 123 10.94 -7.88 -29.55
CA ASP A 123 10.00 -8.89 -30.00
C ASP A 123 8.68 -8.84 -29.19
N GLU A 124 8.76 -8.69 -27.87
CA GLU A 124 7.59 -8.74 -26.97
C GLU A 124 7.36 -7.48 -26.12
N CYS A 125 6.19 -7.43 -25.50
CA CYS A 125 5.75 -6.46 -24.50
C CYS A 125 4.78 -7.23 -23.60
N LEU A 126 5.33 -7.86 -22.56
CA LEU A 126 4.69 -8.93 -21.81
C LEU A 126 4.74 -8.63 -20.31
N LEU A 127 3.59 -8.75 -19.65
CA LEU A 127 3.42 -8.78 -18.20
C LEU A 127 3.01 -10.20 -17.80
N LEU A 128 3.84 -10.89 -17.03
CA LEU A 128 3.59 -12.22 -16.49
C LEU A 128 3.49 -12.15 -14.97
N SER A 129 2.53 -12.85 -14.36
CA SER A 129 2.40 -12.94 -12.90
C SER A 129 1.82 -14.27 -12.43
N GLU A 130 2.15 -14.68 -11.20
CA GLU A 130 1.60 -15.92 -10.63
C GLU A 130 0.08 -15.81 -10.45
N THR A 131 -0.38 -14.69 -9.88
CA THR A 131 -1.80 -14.41 -9.62
C THR A 131 -2.24 -13.10 -10.28
N VAL A 132 -3.56 -12.85 -10.29
CA VAL A 132 -4.13 -11.59 -10.76
C VAL A 132 -3.64 -10.37 -9.97
N TRP A 133 -3.22 -10.56 -8.71
CA TRP A 133 -2.76 -9.48 -7.84
C TRP A 133 -1.40 -8.94 -8.30
N GLY A 134 -0.49 -9.82 -8.73
CA GLY A 134 0.78 -9.42 -9.34
C GLY A 134 0.59 -8.65 -10.65
N ALA A 135 -0.36 -9.07 -11.49
CA ALA A 135 -0.69 -8.33 -12.72
C ALA A 135 -1.17 -6.89 -12.43
N LEU A 136 -1.95 -6.66 -11.36
CA LEU A 136 -2.32 -5.30 -10.95
C LEU A 136 -1.10 -4.43 -10.56
N ARG A 137 -0.04 -5.02 -9.98
CA ARG A 137 1.19 -4.29 -9.63
C ARG A 137 2.02 -4.00 -10.88
N GLY A 138 2.15 -4.98 -11.79
CA GLY A 138 2.85 -4.78 -13.05
C GLY A 138 2.16 -3.78 -14.00
N LEU A 139 0.83 -3.67 -13.96
CA LEU A 139 0.09 -2.62 -14.68
C LEU A 139 0.39 -1.21 -14.12
N GLU A 140 0.50 -1.07 -12.79
CA GLU A 140 0.92 0.19 -12.16
C GLU A 140 2.35 0.55 -12.59
N THR A 141 3.31 -0.38 -12.47
CA THR A 141 4.70 -0.18 -12.90
C THR A 141 4.79 0.17 -14.39
N PHE A 142 4.04 -0.53 -15.25
CA PHE A 142 3.95 -0.18 -16.68
C PHE A 142 3.43 1.24 -16.87
N SER A 143 2.41 1.67 -16.12
CA SER A 143 1.85 3.02 -16.22
C SER A 143 2.88 4.12 -15.90
N GLN A 144 3.84 3.83 -15.02
CA GLN A 144 4.90 4.74 -14.60
C GLN A 144 6.16 4.69 -15.50
N LEU A 145 6.29 3.65 -16.35
CA LEU A 145 7.33 3.55 -17.39
C LEU A 145 6.97 4.31 -18.68
N VAL A 146 5.68 4.57 -18.91
CA VAL A 146 5.23 5.39 -20.04
C VAL A 146 5.50 6.86 -19.75
N TRP A 147 6.11 7.55 -20.71
CA TRP A 147 6.42 8.97 -20.60
C TRP A 147 6.12 9.71 -21.91
N LYS A 148 5.98 11.02 -21.83
CA LYS A 148 5.67 11.89 -22.97
C LYS A 148 6.85 12.83 -23.23
N SER A 149 7.27 12.98 -24.49
CA SER A 149 8.28 13.95 -24.88
C SER A 149 7.73 15.39 -24.93
N ALA A 150 8.62 16.38 -25.06
CA ALA A 150 8.25 17.79 -25.21
C ALA A 150 7.36 18.05 -26.44
N GLU A 151 7.54 17.26 -27.50
CA GLU A 151 6.72 17.28 -28.73
C GLU A 151 5.37 16.56 -28.57
N GLY A 152 5.05 16.07 -27.37
CA GLY A 152 3.79 15.38 -27.06
C GLY A 152 3.74 13.90 -27.46
N THR A 153 4.87 13.29 -27.87
CA THR A 153 4.89 11.88 -28.30
C THR A 153 5.07 10.95 -27.09
N PHE A 154 4.24 9.90 -27.00
CA PHE A 154 4.37 8.87 -25.96
C PHE A 154 5.42 7.83 -26.30
N PHE A 155 6.27 7.52 -25.31
CA PHE A 155 7.35 6.56 -25.41
C PHE A 155 7.36 5.60 -24.21
N ILE A 156 7.98 4.44 -24.42
CA ILE A 156 8.43 3.53 -23.36
C ILE A 156 9.82 3.00 -23.70
N ASN A 157 10.65 2.74 -22.70
CA ASN A 157 12.04 2.28 -22.86
C ASN A 157 12.14 0.75 -22.80
N LYS A 158 13.13 0.16 -23.51
CA LYS A 158 13.49 -1.26 -23.36
C LYS A 158 13.85 -1.51 -21.91
N THR A 159 13.06 -2.35 -21.25
CA THR A 159 13.07 -2.54 -19.80
C THR A 159 12.72 -3.98 -19.48
N GLU A 160 13.46 -4.55 -18.54
CA GLU A 160 13.24 -5.85 -17.92
C GLU A 160 13.03 -5.60 -16.42
N ILE A 161 11.95 -6.13 -15.84
CA ILE A 161 11.65 -6.05 -14.40
C ILE A 161 11.26 -7.42 -13.90
N GLU A 162 11.79 -7.79 -12.72
CA GLU A 162 11.28 -8.87 -11.87
C GLU A 162 11.05 -8.28 -10.49
N ASP A 163 9.83 -8.42 -9.96
CA ASP A 163 9.40 -7.64 -8.80
C ASP A 163 8.36 -8.38 -7.95
N PHE A 164 8.42 -8.10 -6.64
CA PHE A 164 7.59 -8.71 -5.61
C PHE A 164 7.70 -7.88 -4.32
N PRO A 165 6.68 -7.88 -3.44
CA PRO A 165 6.74 -7.16 -2.19
C PRO A 165 7.70 -7.81 -1.19
N ARG A 166 8.51 -6.99 -0.51
CA ARG A 166 9.34 -7.40 0.64
C ARG A 166 8.50 -7.88 1.82
N PHE A 167 7.31 -7.31 2.03
CA PHE A 167 6.39 -7.70 3.09
C PHE A 167 4.95 -7.92 2.59
N PRO A 168 4.24 -8.99 3.02
CA PRO A 168 2.88 -9.29 2.55
C PRO A 168 1.79 -8.37 3.12
N HIS A 169 1.96 -7.78 4.32
CA HIS A 169 0.99 -6.82 4.89
C HIS A 169 1.52 -5.39 4.79
N ARG A 170 0.84 -4.56 4.01
CA ARG A 170 1.24 -3.17 3.70
C ARG A 170 0.01 -2.28 3.77
N GLY A 171 -0.32 -1.82 4.97
CA GLY A 171 -1.61 -1.21 5.29
C GLY A 171 -1.62 0.31 5.38
N LEU A 172 -2.83 0.86 5.44
CA LEU A 172 -3.14 2.25 5.74
C LEU A 172 -4.37 2.28 6.65
N LEU A 173 -4.21 2.75 7.88
CA LEU A 173 -5.31 2.95 8.82
C LEU A 173 -5.95 4.33 8.54
N LEU A 174 -7.26 4.33 8.31
CA LEU A 174 -8.10 5.53 8.17
C LEU A 174 -9.12 5.55 9.31
N ASP A 175 -9.02 6.55 10.18
CA ASP A 175 -9.97 6.74 11.28
C ASP A 175 -11.24 7.46 10.81
N THR A 176 -12.29 6.68 10.59
CA THR A 176 -13.62 7.17 10.20
C THR A 176 -14.54 7.49 11.39
N SER A 177 -14.01 7.54 12.62
CA SER A 177 -14.79 7.68 13.87
C SER A 177 -14.44 8.93 14.69
N ARG A 178 -13.29 9.57 14.46
CA ARG A 178 -13.01 10.94 14.95
C ARG A 178 -13.66 11.98 14.04
N HIS A 179 -13.48 11.84 12.73
CA HIS A 179 -14.31 12.50 11.70
C HIS A 179 -14.80 11.45 10.70
N TYR A 180 -16.05 11.57 10.26
CA TYR A 180 -16.56 10.70 9.20
C TYR A 180 -16.04 11.16 7.83
N LEU A 181 -15.75 10.14 7.02
CA LEU A 181 -15.21 10.23 5.68
C LEU A 181 -16.22 9.52 4.77
N PRO A 182 -17.06 10.19 3.95
CA PRO A 182 -18.08 9.49 3.15
C PRO A 182 -17.52 8.41 2.24
N LEU A 183 -18.42 7.64 1.62
CA LEU A 183 -18.04 6.68 0.59
C LEU A 183 -17.15 7.32 -0.47
N SER A 184 -17.42 8.58 -0.86
CA SER A 184 -16.47 9.34 -1.69
C SER A 184 -15.14 9.61 -0.96
N SER A 185 -15.03 10.01 0.31
CA SER A 185 -13.71 10.07 1.02
C SER A 185 -12.95 8.75 1.10
N ILE A 186 -13.62 7.61 1.09
CA ILE A 186 -12.96 6.30 1.03
C ILE A 186 -12.52 5.99 -0.43
N LEU A 187 -12.98 6.79 -1.39
CA LEU A 187 -12.85 6.67 -2.86
C LEU A 187 -12.60 8.06 -3.57
N ASP A 188 -11.88 9.02 -2.94
CA ASP A 188 -11.61 10.44 -3.37
C ASP A 188 -12.52 11.69 -2.94
N THR A 189 -12.95 11.80 -1.65
CA THR A 189 -13.48 12.97 -0.82
C THR A 189 -14.84 13.66 -1.13
N LEU A 190 -15.55 14.49 -0.31
CA LEU A 190 -15.67 14.91 1.14
C LEU A 190 -17.19 14.82 1.54
N GLY A 191 -17.80 14.98 2.74
CA GLY A 191 -17.58 15.03 4.22
C GLY A 191 -18.95 14.62 4.88
N SER A 192 -19.47 14.96 6.09
CA SER A 192 -18.96 15.25 7.46
C SER A 192 -19.83 14.54 8.56
N TYR A 193 -20.72 15.15 9.39
CA TYR A 193 -21.44 14.44 10.51
C TYR A 193 -22.97 14.66 10.70
N ASN A 194 -23.78 13.57 10.81
CA ASN A 194 -25.27 13.51 10.92
C ASN A 194 -25.80 12.04 11.01
N PRO A 195 -26.76 11.67 11.90
CA PRO A 195 -27.37 10.32 11.95
C PRO A 195 -28.32 9.95 10.80
N VAL A 196 -28.33 10.71 9.69
CA VAL A 196 -29.06 10.38 8.45
C VAL A 196 -28.13 10.43 7.23
N THR A 197 -27.27 11.44 7.11
CA THR A 197 -26.41 11.64 5.92
C THR A 197 -24.98 11.13 6.08
N HIS A 198 -24.58 10.65 7.27
CA HIS A 198 -23.20 10.26 7.56
C HIS A 198 -23.19 8.91 8.30
N ILE A 199 -23.56 7.87 7.56
CA ILE A 199 -23.65 6.46 7.96
C ILE A 199 -23.01 5.65 6.83
N TYR A 200 -22.18 4.66 7.15
CA TYR A 200 -21.85 3.59 6.20
C TYR A 200 -22.94 2.53 6.24
N THR A 201 -23.80 2.53 5.23
CA THR A 201 -24.84 1.51 5.06
C THR A 201 -24.21 0.16 4.70
N ALA A 202 -25.01 -0.90 4.82
CA ALA A 202 -24.64 -2.23 4.34
C ALA A 202 -24.49 -2.33 2.80
N GLN A 203 -24.70 -1.24 2.06
CA GLN A 203 -24.35 -1.13 0.65
C GLN A 203 -22.99 -0.44 0.48
N ASP A 204 -22.77 0.71 1.11
CA ASP A 204 -21.48 1.44 1.07
C ASP A 204 -20.31 0.53 1.48
N VAL A 205 -20.49 -0.26 2.55
CA VAL A 205 -19.47 -1.22 3.01
C VAL A 205 -19.14 -2.29 1.96
N LYS A 206 -20.12 -2.73 1.15
CA LYS A 206 -19.86 -3.67 0.05
C LYS A 206 -19.13 -2.99 -1.10
N GLU A 207 -19.46 -1.74 -1.40
CA GLU A 207 -18.83 -0.98 -2.48
C GLU A 207 -17.36 -0.67 -2.16
N VAL A 208 -17.04 -0.31 -0.91
CA VAL A 208 -15.64 -0.24 -0.43
C VAL A 208 -14.93 -1.58 -0.60
N ILE A 209 -15.56 -2.68 -0.17
CA ILE A 209 -14.99 -4.03 -0.24
C ILE A 209 -14.72 -4.48 -1.68
N GLU A 210 -15.63 -4.25 -2.63
CA GLU A 210 -15.45 -4.64 -4.03
C GLU A 210 -14.49 -3.69 -4.77
N TYR A 211 -14.57 -2.38 -4.55
CA TYR A 211 -13.64 -1.41 -5.14
C TYR A 211 -12.18 -1.68 -4.73
N ALA A 212 -11.98 -2.07 -3.46
CA ALA A 212 -10.71 -2.55 -2.93
C ALA A 212 -10.30 -3.89 -3.57
N ARG A 213 -11.22 -4.86 -3.68
CA ARG A 213 -10.97 -6.16 -4.34
C ARG A 213 -10.49 -6.00 -5.79
N LEU A 214 -11.12 -5.13 -6.57
CA LEU A 214 -10.75 -4.79 -7.95
C LEU A 214 -9.39 -4.05 -8.08
N ARG A 215 -8.76 -3.70 -6.95
CA ARG A 215 -7.42 -3.11 -6.84
C ARG A 215 -6.44 -4.01 -6.07
N GLY A 216 -6.85 -5.22 -5.71
CA GLY A 216 -6.05 -6.16 -4.92
C GLY A 216 -5.76 -5.65 -3.51
N ILE A 217 -6.70 -4.93 -2.90
CA ILE A 217 -6.60 -4.37 -1.55
C ILE A 217 -7.51 -5.17 -0.61
N ARG A 218 -7.01 -5.46 0.59
CA ARG A 218 -7.76 -6.09 1.68
C ARG A 218 -8.43 -5.01 2.53
N VAL A 219 -9.75 -5.13 2.76
CA VAL A 219 -10.43 -4.34 3.79
C VAL A 219 -10.37 -5.09 5.11
N LEU A 220 -9.70 -4.50 6.10
CA LEU A 220 -9.65 -4.97 7.49
C LEU A 220 -10.43 -3.98 8.33
N ALA A 221 -11.50 -4.44 9.00
CA ALA A 221 -12.34 -3.58 9.82
C ALA A 221 -11.94 -3.68 11.30
N GLU A 222 -11.63 -2.54 11.91
CA GLU A 222 -11.39 -2.41 13.35
C GLU A 222 -12.69 -2.04 14.08
N PHE A 223 -12.94 -2.70 15.20
CA PHE A 223 -14.02 -2.35 16.15
C PHE A 223 -13.42 -2.40 17.55
N ASP A 224 -12.65 -1.37 17.91
CA ASP A 224 -11.93 -1.31 19.18
C ASP A 224 -12.86 -1.42 20.39
N THR A 225 -12.43 -2.22 21.36
CA THR A 225 -13.08 -2.50 22.65
C THR A 225 -12.04 -3.09 23.63
N PRO A 226 -12.12 -2.82 24.95
CA PRO A 226 -13.11 -2.00 25.66
C PRO A 226 -12.77 -0.51 25.68
N GLY A 227 -11.62 -0.11 25.11
CA GLY A 227 -11.26 1.29 24.85
C GLY A 227 -12.18 1.93 23.79
N HIS A 228 -12.15 3.25 23.71
CA HIS A 228 -12.79 4.07 22.66
C HIS A 228 -14.32 3.89 22.42
N THR A 229 -15.04 3.04 23.17
CA THR A 229 -16.46 2.71 22.93
C THR A 229 -17.50 3.76 23.35
N LEU A 230 -17.15 5.04 23.53
CA LEU A 230 -18.09 6.03 24.11
C LEU A 230 -19.37 6.21 23.28
N SER A 231 -19.26 6.13 21.95
CA SER A 231 -20.37 6.17 21.00
C SER A 231 -21.34 4.98 21.10
N TRP A 232 -20.93 3.87 21.73
CA TRP A 232 -21.74 2.66 21.89
C TRP A 232 -22.68 2.76 23.12
N GLY A 233 -22.36 3.64 24.07
CA GLY A 233 -23.05 3.78 25.35
C GLY A 233 -24.54 4.17 25.25
N PRO A 234 -24.93 5.18 24.45
CA PRO A 234 -26.33 5.62 24.34
C PRO A 234 -27.32 4.56 23.87
N GLY A 235 -26.85 3.46 23.26
CA GLY A 235 -27.68 2.31 22.87
C GLY A 235 -27.79 1.19 23.93
N LYS A 236 -27.08 1.27 25.07
CA LYS A 236 -26.96 0.17 26.05
C LYS A 236 -26.92 0.67 27.51
N ASN A 237 -28.09 0.99 28.05
CA ASN A 237 -28.27 1.35 29.48
C ASN A 237 -28.11 0.14 30.43
N ASN A 238 -26.86 -0.27 30.71
CA ASN A 238 -26.54 -1.29 31.71
C ASN A 238 -25.59 -0.74 32.77
N VAL A 239 -26.04 -0.69 34.03
CA VAL A 239 -25.17 -0.39 35.18
C VAL A 239 -24.58 -1.70 35.71
N TRP A 240 -23.25 -1.83 35.66
CA TRP A 240 -22.52 -3.00 36.17
C TRP A 240 -21.79 -2.64 37.48
N ASP A 241 -21.99 -3.44 38.53
CA ASP A 241 -21.14 -3.38 39.72
C ASP A 241 -19.80 -4.08 39.45
N ILE A 242 -18.85 -3.30 38.95
CA ILE A 242 -17.49 -3.76 38.68
C ILE A 242 -16.77 -4.19 39.97
N GLN A 243 -17.02 -3.55 41.12
CA GLN A 243 -16.35 -3.90 42.38
C GLN A 243 -16.82 -5.27 42.89
N ALA A 244 -18.12 -5.55 42.85
CA ALA A 244 -18.66 -6.88 43.13
C ALA A 244 -18.15 -7.93 42.15
N PHE A 245 -17.97 -7.59 40.86
CA PHE A 245 -17.42 -8.51 39.86
C PHE A 245 -15.94 -8.82 40.11
N MET A 246 -15.10 -7.81 40.36
CA MET A 246 -13.68 -7.96 40.74
C MET A 246 -13.53 -8.87 41.96
N LYS A 247 -14.32 -8.62 43.01
CA LYS A 247 -14.37 -9.44 44.22
C LYS A 247 -14.83 -10.87 43.95
N LYS A 248 -15.85 -11.07 43.10
CA LYS A 248 -16.38 -12.39 42.71
C LYS A 248 -15.39 -13.21 41.87
N LYS A 249 -14.55 -12.54 41.06
CA LYS A 249 -13.52 -13.18 40.23
C LYS A 249 -12.20 -13.41 40.94
N GLY A 250 -11.95 -12.73 42.06
CA GLY A 250 -10.68 -12.79 42.78
C GLY A 250 -9.57 -11.92 42.19
N PHE A 251 -9.91 -10.97 41.30
CA PHE A 251 -8.94 -10.06 40.65
C PHE A 251 -8.38 -8.98 41.61
N GLY A 252 -8.95 -8.85 42.82
CA GLY A 252 -8.52 -7.85 43.80
C GLY A 252 -8.72 -6.43 43.29
N GLU A 253 -7.63 -5.67 43.19
CA GLU A 253 -7.57 -4.31 42.63
C GLU A 253 -6.86 -4.27 41.26
N ASP A 254 -6.46 -5.42 40.70
CA ASP A 254 -5.74 -5.50 39.43
C ASP A 254 -6.71 -5.47 38.23
N PHE A 255 -7.05 -4.25 37.81
CA PHE A 255 -7.91 -4.01 36.65
C PHE A 255 -7.34 -4.56 35.33
N LYS A 256 -6.04 -4.88 35.22
CA LYS A 256 -5.50 -5.55 34.03
C LYS A 256 -6.05 -6.97 33.88
N GLN A 257 -6.39 -7.65 34.98
CA GLN A 257 -7.05 -8.96 34.92
C GLN A 257 -8.50 -8.85 34.43
N LEU A 258 -9.19 -7.74 34.72
CA LEU A 258 -10.53 -7.47 34.20
C LEU A 258 -10.52 -7.23 32.69
N GLU A 259 -9.60 -6.39 32.21
CA GLU A 259 -9.34 -6.17 30.78
C GLU A 259 -8.94 -7.48 30.09
N SER A 260 -7.97 -8.20 30.65
CA SER A 260 -7.53 -9.51 30.15
C SER A 260 -8.69 -10.50 30.03
N TYR A 261 -9.60 -10.52 31.01
CA TYR A 261 -10.80 -11.37 31.00
C TYR A 261 -11.81 -10.95 29.91
N TYR A 262 -12.02 -9.65 29.72
CA TYR A 262 -12.86 -9.11 28.65
C TYR A 262 -12.31 -9.51 27.28
N ILE A 263 -11.03 -9.24 27.02
CA ILE A 263 -10.38 -9.50 25.74
C ILE A 263 -10.33 -11.00 25.43
N GLN A 264 -9.95 -11.85 26.39
CA GLN A 264 -10.05 -13.32 26.23
C GLN A 264 -11.49 -13.78 25.90
N THR A 265 -12.51 -13.18 26.51
CA THR A 265 -13.91 -13.52 26.20
C THR A 265 -14.27 -13.14 24.76
N LEU A 266 -13.86 -11.96 24.30
CA LEU A 266 -14.12 -11.49 22.94
C LEU A 266 -13.36 -12.29 21.88
N LEU A 267 -12.07 -12.56 22.08
CA LEU A 267 -11.23 -13.31 21.13
C LEU A 267 -11.67 -14.77 20.97
N ASN A 268 -12.27 -15.37 22.01
CA ASN A 268 -12.93 -16.67 21.92
C ASN A 268 -14.20 -16.61 21.04
N ILE A 269 -14.99 -15.53 21.12
CA ILE A 269 -16.16 -15.32 20.26
C ILE A 269 -15.73 -15.14 18.80
N VAL A 270 -14.73 -14.30 18.52
CA VAL A 270 -14.17 -14.11 17.16
C VAL A 270 -13.63 -15.43 16.60
N SER A 271 -12.95 -16.22 17.43
CA SER A 271 -12.44 -17.55 17.06
C SER A 271 -13.55 -18.53 16.68
N SER A 272 -14.70 -18.50 17.36
CA SER A 272 -15.82 -19.42 17.07
C SER A 272 -16.49 -19.16 15.72
N TYR A 273 -16.35 -17.95 15.16
CA TYR A 273 -16.75 -17.62 13.79
C TYR A 273 -15.68 -17.95 12.73
N GLY A 274 -14.62 -18.67 13.10
CA GLY A 274 -13.55 -19.06 12.17
C GLY A 274 -12.70 -17.89 11.67
N LYS A 275 -12.59 -16.81 12.46
CA LYS A 275 -11.79 -15.62 12.12
C LYS A 275 -10.51 -15.56 12.95
N GLY A 276 -9.41 -15.19 12.29
CA GLY A 276 -8.22 -14.65 12.96
C GLY A 276 -8.43 -13.16 13.30
N TYR A 277 -7.48 -12.57 14.01
CA TYR A 277 -7.57 -11.20 14.52
C TYR A 277 -6.17 -10.56 14.67
N VAL A 278 -6.15 -9.24 14.56
CA VAL A 278 -5.03 -8.36 14.91
C VAL A 278 -5.38 -7.68 16.24
N VAL A 279 -4.39 -7.40 17.08
CA VAL A 279 -4.57 -6.62 18.32
C VAL A 279 -3.41 -5.64 18.51
N TRP A 280 -3.69 -4.49 19.11
CA TRP A 280 -2.66 -3.55 19.57
C TRP A 280 -1.79 -4.17 20.69
N GLN A 281 -0.56 -3.67 20.81
CA GLN A 281 0.46 -4.25 21.70
C GLN A 281 0.03 -4.42 23.16
N GLU A 282 -0.85 -3.57 23.70
CA GLU A 282 -1.37 -3.65 25.08
C GLU A 282 -1.83 -5.06 25.49
N VAL A 283 -2.40 -5.81 24.53
CA VAL A 283 -2.85 -7.20 24.74
C VAL A 283 -1.67 -8.15 25.00
N PHE A 284 -0.54 -7.93 24.34
CA PHE A 284 0.72 -8.62 24.59
C PHE A 284 1.43 -8.06 25.83
N ASP A 285 1.48 -6.74 26.03
CA ASP A 285 2.11 -6.07 27.18
C ASP A 285 1.50 -6.56 28.51
N ASN A 286 0.16 -6.60 28.59
CA ASN A 286 -0.59 -7.08 29.76
C ASN A 286 -0.68 -8.62 29.84
N LYS A 287 0.02 -9.35 28.97
CA LYS A 287 0.15 -10.82 28.96
C LYS A 287 -1.21 -11.55 28.90
N VAL A 288 -2.14 -11.00 28.11
CA VAL A 288 -3.42 -11.62 27.80
C VAL A 288 -3.19 -12.93 27.03
N LYS A 289 -3.91 -14.00 27.37
CA LYS A 289 -3.81 -15.27 26.65
C LYS A 289 -4.52 -15.17 25.29
N VAL A 290 -3.74 -15.11 24.22
CA VAL A 290 -4.20 -15.11 22.83
C VAL A 290 -3.81 -16.42 22.12
N ARG A 291 -4.30 -16.65 20.90
CA ARG A 291 -3.94 -17.83 20.11
C ARG A 291 -2.54 -17.67 19.48
N PRO A 292 -1.79 -18.75 19.22
CA PRO A 292 -0.49 -18.66 18.55
C PRO A 292 -0.51 -17.99 17.17
N ASP A 293 -1.65 -18.03 16.45
CA ASP A 293 -1.80 -17.43 15.12
C ASP A 293 -2.20 -15.94 15.13
N THR A 294 -2.33 -15.33 16.31
CA THR A 294 -2.60 -13.89 16.49
C THR A 294 -1.49 -13.02 15.88
N ILE A 295 -1.90 -11.85 15.37
CA ILE A 295 -0.99 -10.79 14.92
C ILE A 295 -1.01 -9.65 15.95
N ILE A 296 0.16 -9.20 16.40
CA ILE A 296 0.32 -8.08 17.34
C ILE A 296 0.81 -6.84 16.58
N GLN A 297 0.17 -5.69 16.79
CA GLN A 297 0.50 -4.42 16.14
C GLN A 297 1.22 -3.46 17.11
N VAL A 298 2.47 -3.16 16.80
CA VAL A 298 3.34 -2.27 17.59
C VAL A 298 3.11 -0.83 17.16
N TRP A 299 2.75 0.03 18.12
CA TRP A 299 2.31 1.40 17.85
C TRP A 299 2.94 2.45 18.78
N ARG A 300 3.48 2.05 19.93
CA ARG A 300 4.14 2.94 20.90
C ARG A 300 5.63 2.97 20.63
N GLU A 301 6.21 4.18 20.65
CA GLU A 301 7.59 4.38 20.21
C GLU A 301 8.65 4.02 21.25
N GLU A 302 8.48 4.41 22.52
CA GLU A 302 9.56 4.35 23.53
C GLU A 302 9.14 3.82 24.92
N VAL A 303 7.86 3.53 25.14
CA VAL A 303 7.32 3.11 26.45
C VAL A 303 6.32 1.98 26.23
N PRO A 304 6.42 0.81 26.90
CA PRO A 304 7.31 0.50 28.03
C PRO A 304 8.78 0.25 27.62
N VAL A 305 9.01 -0.10 26.37
CA VAL A 305 10.33 -0.20 25.71
C VAL A 305 10.24 0.44 24.33
N SER A 306 11.37 0.54 23.61
CA SER A 306 11.35 1.03 22.23
C SER A 306 10.63 0.08 21.28
N TYR A 307 10.00 0.60 20.22
CA TYR A 307 9.21 -0.20 19.28
C TYR A 307 10.01 -1.35 18.62
N MET A 308 11.32 -1.17 18.42
CA MET A 308 12.21 -2.23 17.94
C MET A 308 12.40 -3.37 18.98
N LYS A 309 12.43 -3.04 20.27
CA LYS A 309 12.50 -4.04 21.34
C LYS A 309 11.15 -4.74 21.56
N GLU A 310 10.03 -4.06 21.33
CA GLU A 310 8.72 -4.70 21.36
C GLU A 310 8.54 -5.69 20.18
N LEU A 311 9.01 -5.33 18.96
CA LEU A 311 9.09 -6.26 17.83
C LEU A 311 9.93 -7.50 18.16
N GLU A 312 11.08 -7.34 18.82
CA GLU A 312 11.91 -8.45 19.28
C GLU A 312 11.13 -9.38 20.23
N LEU A 313 10.53 -8.84 21.29
CA LEU A 313 9.82 -9.61 22.32
C LEU A 313 8.59 -10.35 21.79
N ILE A 314 7.81 -9.71 20.89
CA ILE A 314 6.64 -10.31 20.24
C ILE A 314 7.05 -11.48 19.35
N THR A 315 8.12 -11.31 18.58
CA THR A 315 8.60 -12.34 17.64
C THR A 315 9.39 -13.45 18.33
N GLU A 316 10.12 -13.16 19.41
CA GLU A 316 10.72 -14.18 20.30
C GLU A 316 9.63 -15.06 20.93
N SER A 317 8.49 -14.45 21.29
CA SER A 317 7.29 -15.16 21.77
C SER A 317 6.56 -15.96 20.69
N GLY A 318 7.03 -15.94 19.44
CA GLY A 318 6.49 -16.71 18.32
C GLY A 318 5.25 -16.12 17.63
N PHE A 319 4.83 -14.90 17.99
CA PHE A 319 3.69 -14.24 17.35
C PHE A 319 4.10 -13.50 16.08
N ARG A 320 3.15 -13.35 15.15
CA ARG A 320 3.32 -12.46 13.99
C ARG A 320 3.24 -11.01 14.42
N ALA A 321 4.16 -10.18 13.93
CA ALA A 321 4.27 -8.78 14.30
C ALA A 321 3.98 -7.85 13.12
N LEU A 322 3.38 -6.70 13.42
CA LEU A 322 3.02 -5.65 12.47
C LEU A 322 3.49 -4.29 12.99
N LEU A 323 4.29 -3.56 12.21
CA LEU A 323 4.85 -2.28 12.64
C LEU A 323 4.00 -1.09 12.19
N SER A 324 3.68 -0.19 13.12
CA SER A 324 3.05 1.11 12.79
C SER A 324 3.61 2.30 13.59
N ALA A 325 4.29 2.06 14.73
CA ALA A 325 4.77 3.09 15.65
C ALA A 325 5.44 4.32 15.00
N PRO A 326 6.50 4.18 14.16
CA PRO A 326 7.17 5.33 13.55
C PRO A 326 6.41 5.92 12.34
N TRP A 327 5.22 5.43 12.00
CA TRP A 327 4.46 5.80 10.79
C TRP A 327 3.09 6.44 11.10
N TYR A 328 3.01 7.13 12.24
CA TYR A 328 1.85 7.94 12.66
C TYR A 328 1.75 9.24 11.83
N LEU A 329 1.28 9.11 10.58
CA LEU A 329 1.09 10.24 9.65
C LEU A 329 0.12 11.32 10.18
N ASN A 330 -0.78 11.00 11.11
CA ASN A 330 -1.60 12.03 11.76
C ASN A 330 -0.76 13.06 12.52
N ARG A 331 0.43 12.68 13.00
CA ARG A 331 1.43 13.60 13.56
C ARG A 331 2.14 14.30 12.39
N ILE A 332 2.12 15.63 12.41
CA ILE A 332 2.77 16.48 11.41
C ILE A 332 3.88 17.29 12.08
N SER A 333 4.99 17.46 11.38
CA SER A 333 6.12 18.31 11.78
C SER A 333 6.46 19.29 10.66
N TYR A 334 7.29 20.29 10.94
CA TYR A 334 7.75 21.22 9.91
C TYR A 334 8.99 20.66 9.20
N GLY A 335 8.84 20.37 7.90
CA GLY A 335 9.94 19.94 7.04
C GLY A 335 9.62 18.65 6.25
N PRO A 336 10.63 18.02 5.65
CA PRO A 336 10.48 16.82 4.83
C PRO A 336 10.45 15.54 5.71
N ASP A 337 9.46 15.46 6.59
CA ASP A 337 9.19 14.35 7.52
C ASP A 337 9.09 12.96 6.85
N TRP A 338 8.67 12.90 5.58
CA TRP A 338 8.67 11.69 4.77
C TRP A 338 10.00 10.93 4.79
N LYS A 339 11.13 11.62 4.99
CA LYS A 339 12.46 11.01 5.11
C LYS A 339 12.59 10.14 6.35
N GLU A 340 12.00 10.57 7.46
CA GLU A 340 12.02 9.83 8.73
C GLU A 340 11.25 8.52 8.54
N PHE A 341 10.04 8.60 7.97
CA PHE A 341 9.22 7.42 7.62
C PHE A 341 9.93 6.46 6.64
N TYR A 342 10.68 7.01 5.67
CA TYR A 342 11.40 6.24 4.65
C TYR A 342 12.64 5.49 5.18
N LEU A 343 13.31 6.06 6.19
CA LEU A 343 14.54 5.52 6.79
C LEU A 343 14.31 4.41 7.82
N VAL A 344 13.08 4.27 8.35
CA VAL A 344 12.69 3.17 9.22
C VAL A 344 13.02 1.84 8.55
N GLU A 345 13.74 0.96 9.23
CA GLU A 345 14.09 -0.37 8.72
C GLU A 345 13.47 -1.44 9.64
N PRO A 346 12.34 -2.07 9.26
CA PRO A 346 11.53 -2.87 10.20
C PRO A 346 12.21 -4.11 10.81
N LEU A 347 13.39 -4.50 10.32
CA LEU A 347 14.13 -5.69 10.77
C LEU A 347 15.45 -5.34 11.48
N ASP A 348 15.64 -4.11 11.96
CA ASP A 348 16.87 -3.62 12.62
C ASP A 348 16.92 -3.85 14.16
N PHE A 349 16.16 -4.83 14.66
CA PHE A 349 16.26 -5.35 16.03
C PHE A 349 17.18 -6.60 16.11
N GLU A 350 17.58 -7.05 17.29
CA GLU A 350 18.36 -8.30 17.43
C GLU A 350 17.43 -9.52 17.25
N GLY A 351 17.88 -10.56 16.56
CA GLY A 351 17.05 -11.77 16.40
C GLY A 351 17.43 -12.67 15.23
N ALA A 352 16.98 -13.93 15.30
CA ALA A 352 17.24 -14.94 14.28
C ALA A 352 16.46 -14.67 12.97
N PRO A 353 16.91 -15.16 11.79
CA PRO A 353 16.18 -14.98 10.54
C PRO A 353 14.74 -15.48 10.58
N GLN A 354 14.50 -16.59 11.29
CA GLN A 354 13.17 -17.20 11.47
C GLN A 354 12.26 -16.34 12.37
N GLN A 355 12.83 -15.69 13.39
CA GLN A 355 12.14 -14.73 14.25
C GLN A 355 11.78 -13.47 13.45
N LYS A 356 12.71 -12.94 12.66
CA LYS A 356 12.48 -11.77 11.80
C LYS A 356 11.45 -12.01 10.71
N ALA A 357 11.30 -13.25 10.23
CA ALA A 357 10.26 -13.64 9.29
C ALA A 357 8.83 -13.61 9.88
N LEU A 358 8.67 -13.45 11.20
CA LEU A 358 7.35 -13.21 11.82
C LEU A 358 6.88 -11.76 11.68
N VAL A 359 7.76 -10.81 11.31
CA VAL A 359 7.36 -9.44 10.95
C VAL A 359 6.74 -9.47 9.55
N ILE A 360 5.41 -9.48 9.49
CA ILE A 360 4.67 -9.60 8.22
C ILE A 360 4.52 -8.27 7.47
N GLY A 361 5.08 -7.18 8.01
CA GLY A 361 5.10 -5.85 7.41
C GLY A 361 4.61 -4.78 8.38
N GLY A 362 3.76 -3.88 7.90
CA GLY A 362 3.32 -2.75 8.69
C GLY A 362 2.28 -1.85 8.03
N GLU A 363 1.95 -0.76 8.71
CA GLU A 363 0.89 0.18 8.30
C GLU A 363 1.27 1.63 8.58
N ALA A 364 0.81 2.54 7.72
CA ALA A 364 0.80 3.97 7.99
C ALA A 364 -0.51 4.37 8.68
N CYS A 365 -0.45 5.14 9.77
CA CYS A 365 -1.64 5.46 10.57
C CYS A 365 -2.11 6.91 10.38
N MET A 366 -3.35 7.09 9.93
CA MET A 366 -4.02 8.40 9.82
C MET A 366 -5.22 8.49 10.77
N TRP A 367 -4.91 8.63 12.07
CA TRP A 367 -5.88 8.94 13.12
C TRP A 367 -6.56 10.30 12.91
N GLY A 368 -7.83 10.39 13.29
CA GLY A 368 -8.75 11.39 12.75
C GLY A 368 -8.92 12.65 13.58
N GLU A 369 -8.27 12.81 14.74
CA GLU A 369 -8.50 13.96 15.65
C GLU A 369 -8.36 15.32 14.97
N TYR A 370 -7.49 15.40 13.97
CA TYR A 370 -7.22 16.61 13.18
C TYR A 370 -7.29 16.36 11.67
N VAL A 371 -7.98 15.29 11.24
CA VAL A 371 -8.08 14.84 9.84
C VAL A 371 -9.52 14.59 9.47
N ASP A 372 -9.96 15.18 8.37
CA ASP A 372 -11.25 14.93 7.73
C ASP A 372 -11.10 15.06 6.20
N GLY A 373 -12.22 15.07 5.47
CA GLY A 373 -12.20 15.21 4.00
C GLY A 373 -11.47 16.47 3.49
N THR A 374 -11.36 17.55 4.28
CA THR A 374 -10.73 18.80 3.85
C THR A 374 -9.21 18.73 3.74
N ASN A 375 -8.57 17.77 4.41
CA ASN A 375 -7.11 17.71 4.51
C ASN A 375 -6.49 16.30 4.44
N LEU A 376 -7.31 15.24 4.39
CA LEU A 376 -6.85 13.85 4.34
C LEU A 376 -5.86 13.60 3.19
N VAL A 377 -6.26 13.90 1.95
CA VAL A 377 -5.46 13.60 0.74
C VAL A 377 -4.09 14.31 0.74
N PRO A 378 -3.98 15.64 0.94
CA PRO A 378 -2.67 16.31 1.01
C PRO A 378 -1.86 15.92 2.25
N ARG A 379 -2.49 15.61 3.39
CA ARG A 379 -1.75 15.13 4.57
C ARG A 379 -1.20 13.71 4.35
N LEU A 380 -1.95 12.85 3.67
CA LEU A 380 -1.58 11.46 3.39
C LEU A 380 -0.50 11.37 2.30
N TRP A 381 -0.72 12.00 1.15
CA TRP A 381 0.15 11.86 -0.02
C TRP A 381 1.01 13.11 -0.26
N PRO A 382 2.30 12.96 -0.56
CA PRO A 382 3.02 11.72 -0.87
C PRO A 382 3.66 11.01 0.35
N ARG A 383 3.40 11.44 1.59
CA ARG A 383 4.09 10.90 2.80
C ARG A 383 3.87 9.40 3.02
N GLY A 384 2.66 8.89 2.79
CA GLY A 384 2.36 7.45 2.79
C GLY A 384 3.14 6.66 1.73
N GLY A 385 3.61 7.32 0.67
CA GLY A 385 4.50 6.74 -0.33
C GLY A 385 5.84 6.30 0.24
N ALA A 386 6.39 7.03 1.22
CA ALA A 386 7.61 6.65 1.92
C ALA A 386 7.50 5.28 2.61
N VAL A 387 6.36 5.05 3.28
CA VAL A 387 6.04 3.78 3.95
C VAL A 387 5.77 2.68 2.93
N ALA A 388 5.03 2.99 1.86
CA ALA A 388 4.73 2.05 0.79
C ALA A 388 6.01 1.52 0.10
N GLU A 389 7.01 2.37 -0.15
CA GLU A 389 8.29 1.94 -0.71
C GLU A 389 9.12 1.11 0.28
N ARG A 390 9.22 1.53 1.56
CA ARG A 390 9.93 0.75 2.59
C ARG A 390 9.33 -0.64 2.82
N LEU A 391 8.03 -0.79 2.61
CA LEU A 391 7.32 -2.07 2.73
C LEU A 391 7.29 -2.90 1.44
N TRP A 392 7.60 -2.31 0.28
CA TRP A 392 7.68 -3.01 -1.01
C TRP A 392 9.13 -3.38 -1.38
N SER A 393 10.03 -2.41 -1.46
CA SER A 393 11.37 -2.56 -2.05
C SER A 393 12.38 -3.26 -1.13
N ASP A 394 13.50 -3.71 -1.70
CA ASP A 394 14.62 -4.30 -0.93
C ASP A 394 15.18 -3.36 0.16
N LYS A 395 15.75 -3.95 1.22
CA LYS A 395 16.39 -3.22 2.34
C LYS A 395 17.42 -2.19 1.86
N LEU A 396 18.20 -2.48 0.81
CA LEU A 396 19.26 -1.62 0.30
C LEU A 396 18.74 -0.36 -0.41
N ILE A 397 17.44 -0.30 -0.76
CA ILE A 397 16.82 0.91 -1.33
C ILE A 397 16.60 1.92 -0.20
N ALA A 398 17.63 2.73 0.06
CA ALA A 398 17.67 3.68 1.18
C ALA A 398 18.29 5.06 0.84
N ASP A 399 18.81 5.30 -0.37
CA ASP A 399 19.39 6.61 -0.71
C ASP A 399 18.32 7.71 -0.84
N LEU A 400 18.43 8.71 0.03
CA LEU A 400 17.48 9.83 0.12
C LEU A 400 17.48 10.76 -1.11
N LYS A 401 18.59 10.85 -1.87
CA LYS A 401 18.67 11.75 -3.04
C LYS A 401 17.94 11.11 -4.22
N PHE A 402 18.16 9.82 -4.44
CA PHE A 402 17.46 8.98 -5.39
C PHE A 402 15.96 8.90 -5.06
N ALA A 403 15.61 8.66 -3.79
CA ALA A 403 14.23 8.67 -3.32
C ALA A 403 13.56 10.03 -3.57
N HIS A 404 14.19 11.15 -3.18
CA HIS A 404 13.64 12.49 -3.44
C HIS A 404 13.46 12.76 -4.94
N LYS A 405 14.39 12.33 -5.80
CA LYS A 405 14.27 12.48 -7.28
C LYS A 405 13.03 11.76 -7.82
N ARG A 406 12.79 10.51 -7.38
CA ARG A 406 11.64 9.70 -7.82
C ARG A 406 10.32 10.17 -7.21
N LEU A 407 10.28 10.35 -5.88
CA LEU A 407 9.06 10.76 -5.16
C LEU A 407 8.54 12.13 -5.61
N SER A 408 9.43 13.05 -6.01
CA SER A 408 9.02 14.35 -6.58
C SER A 408 8.34 14.21 -7.95
N ARG A 409 8.81 13.28 -8.79
CA ARG A 409 8.18 12.97 -10.09
C ARG A 409 6.87 12.21 -9.88
N PHE A 410 6.85 11.23 -8.98
CA PHE A 410 5.63 10.51 -8.59
C PHE A 410 4.56 11.45 -7.99
N ARG A 411 4.94 12.47 -7.21
CA ARG A 411 4.01 13.52 -6.73
C ARG A 411 3.34 14.27 -7.87
N CYS A 412 4.06 14.62 -8.94
CA CYS A 412 3.45 15.25 -10.12
C CYS A 412 2.55 14.29 -10.90
N GLU A 413 2.91 13.01 -10.98
CA GLU A 413 2.07 11.97 -11.58
C GLU A 413 0.78 11.72 -10.77
N LEU A 414 0.85 11.80 -9.43
CA LEU A 414 -0.33 11.82 -8.56
C LEU A 414 -1.24 13.02 -8.85
N LEU A 415 -0.69 14.24 -9.01
CA LEU A 415 -1.48 15.41 -9.40
C LEU A 415 -2.17 15.20 -10.75
N ARG A 416 -1.44 14.69 -11.75
CA ARG A 416 -1.97 14.40 -13.10
C ARG A 416 -3.13 13.39 -13.06
N ARG A 417 -3.12 12.49 -12.08
CA ARG A 417 -4.18 11.49 -11.82
C ARG A 417 -5.34 12.03 -10.97
N GLY A 418 -5.36 13.31 -10.62
CA GLY A 418 -6.40 13.95 -9.80
C GLY A 418 -6.18 13.86 -8.28
N VAL A 419 -5.08 13.28 -7.81
CA VAL A 419 -4.79 13.14 -6.37
C VAL A 419 -4.12 14.41 -5.85
N GLN A 420 -4.74 15.09 -4.89
CA GLN A 420 -4.27 16.34 -4.27
C GLN A 420 -3.05 16.13 -3.33
N ALA A 421 -1.93 15.63 -3.86
CA ALA A 421 -0.72 15.35 -3.09
C ALA A 421 0.07 16.63 -2.75
N GLN A 422 0.45 16.82 -1.48
CA GLN A 422 1.22 18.00 -1.05
C GLN A 422 2.64 18.03 -1.64
N PRO A 423 3.28 19.21 -1.81
CA PRO A 423 4.67 19.30 -2.25
C PRO A 423 5.63 18.74 -1.18
N LEU A 424 6.76 18.16 -1.63
CA LEU A 424 7.82 17.66 -0.76
C LEU A 424 8.82 18.74 -0.33
N ASN A 425 8.98 19.76 -1.17
CA ASN A 425 9.93 20.86 -1.09
C ASN A 425 9.55 21.91 -2.17
N VAL A 426 10.34 22.98 -2.32
CA VAL A 426 10.23 23.92 -3.45
C VAL A 426 10.42 23.22 -4.79
N GLY A 427 9.61 23.59 -5.78
CA GLY A 427 9.56 22.99 -7.12
C GLY A 427 8.27 23.38 -7.85
N TYR A 428 7.99 22.72 -8.97
CA TYR A 428 6.73 22.80 -9.71
C TYR A 428 6.48 21.50 -10.49
N CYS A 429 5.25 21.29 -10.93
CA CYS A 429 4.84 20.28 -11.92
C CYS A 429 4.39 20.98 -13.22
N GLU A 430 4.63 20.38 -14.39
CA GLU A 430 4.15 20.95 -15.68
C GLU A 430 2.62 21.09 -15.75
N GLN A 431 1.93 20.26 -14.97
CA GLN A 431 0.50 20.32 -14.68
C GLN A 431 0.37 20.42 -13.16
N GLU A 432 0.09 21.62 -12.65
CA GLU A 432 -0.26 21.82 -11.24
C GLU A 432 -1.71 21.42 -10.98
N PHE A 433 -2.07 21.30 -9.71
CA PHE A 433 -3.37 20.83 -9.28
C PHE A 433 -4.43 21.94 -9.32
N GLU A 434 -5.35 21.85 -10.28
CA GLU A 434 -6.55 22.68 -10.36
C GLU A 434 -7.79 21.77 -10.21
N GLN A 435 -8.70 22.11 -9.30
CA GLN A 435 -10.02 21.45 -9.26
C GLN A 435 -10.87 21.98 -10.41
N THR A 436 -11.46 21.06 -11.18
CA THR A 436 -12.35 21.35 -12.33
C THR A 436 -13.70 20.65 -12.16
#